data_AF-A0AAI8Z6B0-F1
#
_entry.id   AF-A0AAI8Z6B0-F1
#
_cell.length_a   1.000
_cell.length_b   1.000
_cell.length_c   1.000
_cell.angle_alpha   90.00
_cell.angle_beta   90.00
_cell.angle_gamma   90.00
#
_symmetry.space_group_name_H-M   'P 1'
#
loop_
_entity.id
_entity.type
_entity.pdbx_description
1 polymer ?
#
loop_
_entity_poly.entity_id
_entity_poly.type
_entity_poly.pdbx_seq_one_letter_code
_entity_poly.pdbx_strand_id
1 'polypeptide(L)'
;MMGSFPGAERAFALLNLPAELRNRIYEYAVISSDRLLVPSTCKHDDRPTAQQPALTKVNRQVREETIKTFYAENVFVYHIHRCDFEYMFEWMTAIGLENRSSVRKLQLVIKDRWTCGVGLLDFLRWCTNTKGIENLWLMPDPHEWQKEQFLQMDENDQQHVLERENNIGYCMAASVILLIEMVDLSNDLTEQGRRSEHSIRPAFLERLIALEMTCRCIRKSCNGSRDGKTCACAFEGYCTRMWKHVGIENRTALAKGCMLRH
;
A
#
# COMPACT_ATOMS: atom_id res chain seq x y z
N MET A 1 -2.03 -44.47 -49.91
CA MET A 1 -0.67 -44.03 -49.53
C MET A 1 -0.83 -42.76 -48.70
N MET A 2 -0.71 -42.86 -47.38
CA MET A 2 -0.70 -41.68 -46.49
C MET A 2 0.75 -41.19 -46.39
N GLY A 3 1.00 -39.97 -46.87
CA GLY A 3 2.31 -39.33 -46.80
C GLY A 3 2.67 -38.99 -45.36
N SER A 4 3.73 -39.61 -44.86
CA SER A 4 4.48 -39.19 -43.69
C SER A 4 5.02 -37.77 -43.94
N PHE A 5 4.64 -36.79 -43.13
CA PHE A 5 5.24 -35.45 -43.14
C PHE A 5 6.60 -35.49 -42.44
N PRO A 6 7.74 -35.29 -43.14
CA PRO A 6 9.06 -35.24 -42.52
C PRO A 6 9.29 -33.82 -42.01
N GLY A 7 8.89 -33.56 -40.77
CA GLY A 7 9.02 -32.24 -40.16
C GLY A 7 8.64 -32.24 -38.69
N ALA A 8 9.16 -33.19 -37.91
CA ALA A 8 9.09 -33.09 -36.46
C ALA A 8 10.02 -31.94 -36.03
N GLU A 9 9.52 -30.71 -36.07
CA GLU A 9 10.15 -29.58 -35.40
C GLU A 9 10.42 -30.01 -33.96
N ARG A 10 11.71 -30.12 -33.61
CA ARG A 10 12.11 -30.46 -32.25
C ARG A 10 11.63 -29.32 -31.36
N ALA A 11 10.57 -29.59 -30.60
CA ALA A 11 10.07 -28.66 -29.61
C ALA A 11 11.22 -28.23 -28.70
N PHE A 12 11.53 -26.94 -28.71
CA PHE A 12 12.58 -26.38 -27.88
C PHE A 12 12.10 -26.33 -26.44
N ALA A 13 12.60 -27.22 -25.59
CA ALA A 13 12.18 -27.30 -24.20
C ALA A 13 12.86 -26.19 -23.38
N LEU A 14 12.06 -25.28 -22.81
CA LEU A 14 12.52 -24.17 -21.96
C LEU A 14 13.49 -24.63 -20.85
N LEU A 15 13.23 -25.79 -20.25
CA LEU A 15 14.05 -26.33 -19.14
C LEU A 15 15.41 -26.90 -19.58
N ASN A 16 15.64 -27.09 -20.89
CA ASN A 16 16.95 -27.50 -21.42
C ASN A 16 17.90 -26.31 -21.60
N LEU A 17 17.42 -25.07 -21.46
CA LEU A 17 18.27 -23.90 -21.45
C LEU A 17 19.13 -23.86 -20.18
N PRO A 18 20.36 -23.33 -20.25
CA PRO A 18 21.11 -22.90 -19.08
C PRO A 18 20.31 -21.94 -18.19
N ALA A 19 20.51 -22.01 -16.87
CA ALA A 19 19.77 -21.22 -15.90
C ALA A 19 19.85 -19.71 -16.16
N GLU A 20 21.00 -19.20 -16.62
CA GLU A 20 21.16 -17.77 -16.95
C GLU A 20 20.18 -17.33 -18.05
N LEU A 21 20.05 -18.11 -19.13
CA LEU A 21 19.13 -17.79 -20.21
C LEU A 21 17.67 -17.90 -19.76
N ARG A 22 17.34 -18.89 -18.91
CA ARG A 22 16.01 -19.00 -18.30
C ARG A 22 15.70 -17.76 -17.45
N ASN A 23 16.61 -17.34 -16.59
CA ASN A 23 16.44 -16.16 -15.74
C ASN A 23 16.18 -14.90 -16.55
N ARG A 24 16.93 -14.66 -17.64
CA ARG A 24 16.66 -13.53 -18.54
C ARG A 24 15.26 -13.61 -19.17
N ILE A 25 14.85 -14.79 -19.64
CA ILE A 25 13.48 -14.99 -20.17
C ILE A 25 12.44 -14.72 -19.08
N TYR A 26 12.67 -15.18 -17.86
CA TYR A 26 11.79 -14.97 -16.73
C TYR A 26 11.66 -13.50 -16.37
N GLU A 27 12.76 -12.74 -16.31
CA GLU A 27 12.75 -11.30 -16.07
C GLU A 27 11.82 -10.58 -17.04
N TYR A 28 11.96 -10.84 -18.35
CA TYR A 28 11.07 -10.27 -19.37
C TYR A 28 9.61 -10.73 -19.24
N ALA A 29 9.36 -11.90 -18.65
CA ALA A 29 8.02 -12.47 -18.53
C ALA A 29 7.29 -12.08 -17.24
N VAL A 30 8.02 -11.80 -16.14
CA VAL A 30 7.42 -11.58 -14.81
C VAL A 30 7.63 -10.17 -14.29
N ILE A 31 8.56 -9.39 -14.84
CA ILE A 31 8.75 -7.99 -14.44
C ILE A 31 7.92 -7.11 -15.36
N SER A 32 7.00 -6.36 -14.78
CA SER A 32 6.21 -5.34 -15.47
C SER A 32 6.95 -4.01 -15.43
N SER A 33 6.90 -3.28 -16.55
CA SER A 33 7.27 -1.86 -16.58
C SER A 33 6.27 -0.98 -15.82
N ASP A 34 5.02 -1.46 -15.71
CA ASP A 34 3.95 -0.78 -15.02
C ASP A 34 3.90 -1.17 -13.55
N ARG A 35 3.27 -0.31 -12.74
CA ARG A 35 3.01 -0.63 -11.34
C ARG A 35 1.80 -1.55 -11.24
N LEU A 36 1.91 -2.62 -10.46
CA LEU A 36 0.89 -3.64 -10.33
C LEU A 36 -0.10 -3.28 -9.22
N LEU A 37 -1.39 -3.19 -9.56
CA LEU A 37 -2.45 -2.85 -8.61
C LEU A 37 -2.80 -4.03 -7.71
N VAL A 38 -2.54 -3.89 -6.41
CA VAL A 38 -3.03 -4.81 -5.38
C VAL A 38 -4.57 -4.76 -5.36
N PRO A 39 -5.27 -5.91 -5.22
CA PRO A 39 -6.71 -5.93 -5.12
C PRO A 39 -7.23 -4.88 -4.12
N SER A 40 -8.23 -4.10 -4.55
CA SER A 40 -8.86 -3.06 -3.74
C SER A 40 -10.28 -2.81 -4.25
N THR A 41 -11.05 -2.02 -3.51
CA THR A 41 -12.44 -1.66 -3.89
C THR A 41 -12.53 -0.61 -5.00
N CYS A 42 -11.40 -0.04 -5.40
CA CYS A 42 -11.32 1.02 -6.40
C CYS A 42 -11.46 0.41 -7.79
N LYS A 43 -12.55 0.73 -8.48
CA LYS A 43 -12.88 0.16 -9.80
C LYS A 43 -12.35 0.98 -10.98
N HIS A 44 -11.69 2.11 -10.74
CA HIS A 44 -11.35 3.12 -11.74
C HIS A 44 -9.88 3.11 -12.15
N ASP A 45 -9.21 1.98 -11.98
CA ASP A 45 -7.77 1.88 -12.23
C ASP A 45 -7.49 0.83 -13.31
N ASP A 46 -7.07 1.32 -14.48
CA ASP A 46 -6.78 0.49 -15.66
C ASP A 46 -5.42 -0.23 -15.55
N ARG A 47 -4.70 -0.06 -14.43
CA ARG A 47 -3.41 -0.73 -14.23
C ARG A 47 -3.56 -2.26 -14.18
N PRO A 48 -2.52 -2.98 -14.63
CA PRO A 48 -2.48 -4.42 -14.47
C PRO A 48 -2.58 -4.81 -13.01
N THR A 49 -3.41 -5.80 -12.71
CA THR A 49 -3.57 -6.31 -11.34
C THR A 49 -2.31 -7.06 -10.88
N ALA A 50 -2.06 -7.08 -9.56
CA ALA A 50 -0.99 -7.83 -8.89
C ALA A 50 -1.24 -9.36 -8.88
N GLN A 51 -1.87 -9.88 -9.93
CA GLN A 51 -2.06 -11.31 -10.11
C GLN A 51 -0.73 -11.97 -10.52
N GLN A 52 -0.47 -13.14 -9.95
CA GLN A 52 0.71 -13.92 -10.29
C GLN A 52 0.69 -14.26 -11.80
N PRO A 53 1.79 -14.02 -12.53
CA PRO A 53 1.88 -14.31 -13.96
C PRO A 53 1.56 -15.77 -14.26
N ALA A 54 1.00 -16.04 -15.44
CA ALA A 54 0.65 -17.40 -15.86
C ALA A 54 1.86 -18.35 -15.78
N LEU A 55 3.06 -17.84 -16.07
CA LEU A 55 4.31 -18.59 -15.99
C LEU A 55 4.57 -19.21 -14.60
N THR A 56 4.12 -18.56 -13.53
CA THR A 56 4.30 -19.09 -12.16
C THR A 56 3.34 -20.24 -11.82
N LYS A 57 2.43 -20.59 -12.74
CA LYS A 57 1.38 -21.61 -12.55
C LYS A 57 1.61 -22.86 -13.42
N VAL A 58 2.57 -22.85 -14.34
CA VAL A 58 2.73 -23.94 -15.32
C VAL A 58 3.55 -25.13 -14.81
N ASN A 59 4.59 -24.88 -13.99
CA ASN A 59 5.54 -25.90 -13.55
C ASN A 59 6.13 -25.50 -12.19
N ARG A 60 6.38 -26.49 -11.31
CA ARG A 60 6.91 -26.24 -9.94
C ARG A 60 8.30 -25.60 -9.95
N GLN A 61 9.21 -26.11 -10.78
CA GLN A 61 10.57 -25.54 -10.90
C GLN A 61 10.49 -24.10 -11.43
N VAL A 62 9.73 -23.86 -12.49
CA VAL A 62 9.56 -22.51 -13.05
C VAL A 62 8.96 -21.58 -12.01
N ARG A 63 7.95 -22.03 -11.24
CA ARG A 63 7.36 -21.26 -10.15
C ARG A 63 8.39 -20.87 -9.10
N GLU A 64 9.18 -21.83 -8.62
CA GLU A 64 10.23 -21.60 -7.61
C GLU A 64 11.29 -20.62 -8.10
N GLU A 65 11.68 -20.72 -9.39
CA GLU A 65 12.66 -19.83 -10.03
C GLU A 65 12.12 -18.41 -10.26
N THR A 66 10.81 -18.25 -10.51
CA THR A 66 10.22 -16.98 -10.98
C THR A 66 9.50 -16.16 -9.90
N ILE A 67 8.89 -16.81 -8.91
CA ILE A 67 7.96 -16.13 -8.00
C ILE A 67 8.65 -15.10 -7.11
N LYS A 68 9.91 -15.37 -6.72
CA LYS A 68 10.72 -14.44 -5.93
C LYS A 68 11.06 -13.19 -6.73
N THR A 69 11.48 -13.34 -7.98
CA THR A 69 11.73 -12.23 -8.91
C THR A 69 10.48 -11.39 -9.12
N PHE A 70 9.31 -12.02 -9.28
CA PHE A 70 8.04 -11.30 -9.42
C PHE A 70 7.78 -10.35 -8.23
N TYR A 71 7.86 -10.84 -6.98
CA TYR A 71 7.60 -9.99 -5.82
C TYR A 71 8.74 -9.01 -5.48
N ALA A 72 9.99 -9.37 -5.78
CA ALA A 72 11.14 -8.52 -5.49
C ALA A 72 11.26 -7.34 -6.45
N GLU A 73 11.01 -7.56 -7.75
CA GLU A 73 11.35 -6.58 -8.77
C GLU A 73 10.19 -5.68 -9.18
N ASN A 74 8.94 -6.15 -9.07
CA ASN A 74 7.78 -5.33 -9.40
C ASN A 74 7.44 -4.31 -8.30
N VAL A 75 6.87 -3.18 -8.72
CA VAL A 75 6.30 -2.18 -7.81
C VAL A 75 4.82 -2.47 -7.62
N PHE A 76 4.43 -2.79 -6.39
CA PHE A 76 3.02 -3.02 -6.04
C PHE A 76 2.39 -1.72 -5.56
N VAL A 77 1.17 -1.44 -5.99
CA VAL A 77 0.42 -0.25 -5.59
C VAL A 77 -0.85 -0.65 -4.89
N TYR A 78 -1.09 -0.07 -3.72
CA TYR A 78 -2.36 -0.18 -3.03
C TYR A 78 -2.99 1.19 -2.84
N HIS A 79 -4.27 1.30 -3.15
CA HIS A 79 -5.06 2.51 -2.96
C HIS A 79 -5.77 2.44 -1.62
N ILE A 80 -5.41 3.37 -0.73
CA ILE A 80 -6.05 3.51 0.57
C ILE A 80 -7.26 4.42 0.39
N HIS A 81 -8.45 3.83 0.43
CA HIS A 81 -9.71 4.55 0.54
C HIS A 81 -10.24 4.43 1.97
N ARG A 82 -10.66 5.56 2.56
CA ARG A 82 -11.29 5.60 3.90
C ARG A 82 -10.49 4.88 5.01
N CYS A 83 -9.16 4.92 4.94
CA CYS A 83 -8.25 4.23 5.87
C CYS A 83 -8.36 2.70 5.88
N ASP A 84 -8.87 2.11 4.82
CA ASP A 84 -9.07 0.68 4.72
C ASP A 84 -7.83 -0.04 4.17
N PHE A 85 -7.30 -0.95 4.97
CA PHE A 85 -6.16 -1.80 4.63
C PHE A 85 -6.56 -3.28 4.51
N GLU A 86 -7.84 -3.61 4.67
CA GLU A 86 -8.33 -4.99 4.73
C GLU A 86 -7.89 -5.78 3.50
N TYR A 87 -8.16 -5.28 2.29
CA TYR A 87 -7.76 -5.93 1.04
C TYR A 87 -6.25 -6.07 0.86
N MET A 88 -5.47 -5.08 1.31
CA MET A 88 -4.01 -5.17 1.28
C MET A 88 -3.53 -6.29 2.21
N PHE A 89 -4.07 -6.39 3.42
CA PHE A 89 -3.71 -7.42 4.38
C PHE A 89 -4.16 -8.81 3.94
N GLU A 90 -5.35 -8.92 3.34
CA GLU A 90 -5.84 -10.15 2.72
C GLU A 90 -4.92 -10.59 1.59
N TRP A 91 -4.55 -9.69 0.67
CA TRP A 91 -3.61 -9.99 -0.40
C TRP A 91 -2.25 -10.43 0.16
N MET A 92 -1.69 -9.69 1.11
CA MET A 92 -0.43 -10.04 1.78
C MET A 92 -0.50 -11.39 2.49
N THR A 93 -1.67 -11.81 2.96
CA THR A 93 -1.91 -13.12 3.58
C THR A 93 -2.04 -14.22 2.52
N ALA A 94 -2.78 -13.95 1.45
CA ALA A 94 -3.02 -14.87 0.35
C ALA A 94 -1.74 -15.25 -0.41
N ILE A 95 -0.79 -14.32 -0.56
CA ILE A 95 0.50 -14.64 -1.22
C ILE A 95 1.40 -15.51 -0.34
N GLY A 96 1.15 -15.60 0.98
CA GLY A 96 1.93 -16.39 1.92
C GLY A 96 3.19 -15.69 2.45
N LEU A 97 3.72 -16.21 3.57
CA LEU A 97 4.82 -15.58 4.32
C LEU A 97 6.12 -15.47 3.51
N GLU A 98 6.50 -16.50 2.76
CA GLU A 98 7.72 -16.51 1.96
C GLU A 98 7.68 -15.43 0.86
N ASN A 99 6.58 -15.36 0.12
CA ASN A 99 6.41 -14.36 -0.93
C ASN A 99 6.28 -12.95 -0.36
N ARG A 100 5.60 -12.78 0.79
CA ARG A 100 5.52 -11.49 1.50
C ARG A 100 6.90 -10.94 1.81
N SER A 101 7.83 -11.78 2.28
CA SER A 101 9.21 -11.36 2.55
C SER A 101 10.01 -10.98 1.30
N SER A 102 9.51 -11.37 0.12
CA SER A 102 10.09 -10.99 -1.16
C SER A 102 9.53 -9.68 -1.70
N VAL A 103 8.45 -9.12 -1.13
CA VAL A 103 7.89 -7.83 -1.54
C VAL A 103 8.81 -6.70 -1.07
N ARG A 104 9.57 -6.11 -2.00
CA ARG A 104 10.54 -5.04 -1.70
C ARG A 104 10.03 -3.63 -1.97
N LYS A 105 9.09 -3.50 -2.90
CA LYS A 105 8.68 -2.24 -3.51
C LYS A 105 7.16 -2.09 -3.37
N LEU A 106 6.70 -1.36 -2.37
CA LEU A 106 5.28 -1.13 -2.10
C LEU A 106 4.97 0.36 -2.08
N GLN A 107 3.96 0.76 -2.85
CA GLN A 107 3.46 2.11 -2.88
C GLN A 107 2.04 2.14 -2.34
N LEU A 108 1.82 3.00 -1.35
CA LEU A 108 0.51 3.29 -0.80
C LEU A 108 0.06 4.66 -1.29
N VAL A 109 -1.05 4.68 -2.01
CA VAL A 109 -1.65 5.89 -2.55
C VAL A 109 -2.86 6.24 -1.71
N ILE A 110 -2.83 7.39 -1.05
CA ILE A 110 -3.93 7.86 -0.21
C ILE A 110 -4.92 8.60 -1.10
N LYS A 111 -6.12 8.01 -1.22
CA LYS A 111 -7.17 8.51 -2.11
C LYS A 111 -8.29 9.22 -1.37
N ASP A 112 -8.34 9.15 -0.04
CA ASP A 112 -9.37 9.84 0.75
C ASP A 112 -8.79 10.40 2.06
N ARG A 113 -9.56 11.25 2.72
CA ARG A 113 -9.23 11.81 4.03
C ARG A 113 -9.14 10.70 5.08
N TRP A 114 -8.20 10.86 6.01
CA TRP A 114 -8.11 9.98 7.15
C TRP A 114 -9.26 10.20 8.14
N THR A 115 -10.05 9.17 8.44
CA THR A 115 -11.26 9.29 9.26
C THR A 115 -11.26 8.42 10.52
N CYS A 116 -10.31 7.50 10.73
CA CYS A 116 -10.32 6.67 11.95
C CYS A 116 -8.95 6.17 12.43
N GLY A 117 -8.81 5.98 13.74
CA GLY A 117 -7.59 5.41 14.34
C GLY A 117 -7.36 3.92 14.11
N VAL A 118 -8.41 3.16 13.79
CA VAL A 118 -8.34 1.70 13.68
C VAL A 118 -7.40 1.29 12.56
N GLY A 119 -7.56 1.90 11.37
CA GLY A 119 -6.68 1.63 10.23
C GLY A 119 -5.21 1.96 10.52
N LEU A 120 -4.90 2.99 11.32
CA LEU A 120 -3.50 3.30 11.70
C LEU A 120 -2.92 2.22 12.59
N LEU A 121 -3.69 1.74 13.56
CA LEU A 121 -3.24 0.68 14.46
C LEU A 121 -3.03 -0.63 13.69
N ASP A 122 -3.92 -0.96 12.77
CA ASP A 122 -3.76 -2.15 11.93
C ASP A 122 -2.57 -2.01 10.98
N PHE A 123 -2.34 -0.81 10.43
CA PHE A 123 -1.14 -0.50 9.66
C PHE A 123 0.14 -0.62 10.49
N LEU A 124 0.18 -0.08 11.70
CA LEU A 124 1.31 -0.21 12.62
C LEU A 124 1.59 -1.68 12.98
N ARG A 125 0.55 -2.47 13.24
CA ARG A 125 0.69 -3.92 13.45
C ARG A 125 1.27 -4.61 12.23
N TRP A 126 0.86 -4.20 11.04
CA TRP A 126 1.40 -4.77 9.82
C TRP A 126 2.88 -4.39 9.64
N CYS A 127 3.26 -3.13 9.85
CA CYS A 127 4.65 -2.68 9.79
C CYS A 127 5.53 -3.47 10.79
N THR A 128 5.08 -3.63 12.03
CA THR A 128 5.86 -4.31 13.09
C THR A 128 6.06 -5.80 12.83
N ASN A 129 5.20 -6.41 12.02
CA ASN A 129 5.27 -7.83 11.66
C ASN A 129 5.81 -8.08 10.25
N THR A 130 6.00 -7.05 9.44
CA THR A 130 6.49 -7.17 8.08
C THR A 130 7.96 -6.80 8.03
N LYS A 131 8.77 -7.63 7.38
CA LYS A 131 10.20 -7.38 7.15
C LYS A 131 10.48 -7.35 5.67
N GLY A 132 11.48 -6.57 5.26
CA GLY A 132 12.06 -6.65 3.91
C GLY A 132 11.43 -5.71 2.87
N ILE A 133 10.56 -4.78 3.26
CA ILE A 133 10.07 -3.74 2.34
C ILE A 133 11.12 -2.64 2.24
N GLU A 134 12.09 -2.81 1.35
CA GLU A 134 13.18 -1.85 1.15
C GLU A 134 12.69 -0.45 0.74
N ASN A 135 11.59 -0.39 -0.02
CA ASN A 135 11.04 0.83 -0.56
C ASN A 135 9.53 0.91 -0.30
N LEU A 136 9.16 1.67 0.72
CA LEU A 136 7.77 2.03 1.00
C LEU A 136 7.53 3.47 0.56
N TRP A 137 6.71 3.66 -0.47
CA TRP A 137 6.30 4.99 -0.94
C TRP A 137 4.93 5.34 -0.39
N LEU A 138 4.82 6.51 0.21
CA LEU A 138 3.56 7.07 0.66
C LEU A 138 3.25 8.29 -0.21
N MET A 139 2.19 8.20 -1.02
CA MET A 139 1.81 9.28 -1.93
C MET A 139 0.38 9.74 -1.65
N PRO A 140 0.15 11.04 -1.45
CA PRO A 140 -1.19 11.58 -1.60
C PRO A 140 -1.55 11.64 -3.08
N ASP A 141 -2.81 11.35 -3.43
CA ASP A 141 -3.31 11.54 -4.79
C ASP A 141 -4.57 12.41 -4.78
N PRO A 142 -4.38 13.74 -4.65
CA PRO A 142 -5.50 14.68 -4.61
C PRO A 142 -6.24 14.75 -5.95
N HIS A 143 -5.56 14.48 -7.07
CA HIS A 143 -6.13 14.64 -8.41
C HIS A 143 -7.12 13.52 -8.74
N GLU A 144 -6.84 12.28 -8.36
CA GLU A 144 -7.79 11.19 -8.57
C GLU A 144 -9.00 11.31 -7.64
N TRP A 145 -8.80 11.75 -6.39
CA TRP A 145 -9.91 12.09 -5.51
C TRP A 145 -10.79 13.17 -6.13
N GLN A 146 -10.18 14.23 -6.69
CA GLN A 146 -10.92 15.26 -7.43
C GLN A 146 -11.75 14.62 -8.55
N LYS A 147 -11.13 13.88 -9.47
CA LYS A 147 -11.84 13.25 -10.60
C LYS A 147 -13.03 12.41 -10.14
N GLU A 148 -12.86 11.59 -9.10
CA GLU A 148 -13.94 10.76 -8.57
C GLU A 148 -15.11 11.60 -8.02
N GLN A 149 -14.83 12.73 -7.36
CA GLN A 149 -15.88 13.64 -6.89
C GLN A 149 -16.53 14.40 -8.05
N PHE A 150 -15.75 14.92 -8.99
CA PHE A 150 -16.24 15.68 -10.16
C PHE A 150 -17.15 14.83 -11.05
N LEU A 151 -16.89 13.53 -11.19
CA LEU A 151 -17.76 12.60 -11.93
C LEU A 151 -19.14 12.40 -11.29
N GLN A 152 -19.32 12.75 -10.02
CA GLN A 152 -20.55 12.52 -9.25
C GLN A 152 -21.34 13.82 -8.98
N MET A 153 -20.87 14.98 -9.43
CA MET A 153 -21.40 16.30 -9.05
C MET A 153 -21.92 17.08 -10.27
N ASP A 154 -22.97 17.89 -10.08
CA ASP A 154 -23.48 18.79 -11.12
C ASP A 154 -22.57 20.02 -11.32
N GLU A 155 -22.73 20.76 -12.42
CA GLU A 155 -21.85 21.90 -12.76
C GLU A 155 -21.86 23.02 -11.71
N ASN A 156 -22.93 23.21 -10.93
CA ASN A 156 -22.97 24.25 -9.89
C ASN A 156 -22.19 23.83 -8.63
N ASP A 157 -22.21 22.54 -8.32
CA ASP A 157 -21.49 21.95 -7.20
C ASP A 157 -19.97 21.92 -7.43
N GLN A 158 -19.52 21.90 -8.68
CA GLN A 158 -18.10 21.91 -9.07
C GLN A 158 -17.36 23.17 -8.61
N GLN A 159 -18.00 24.34 -8.64
CA GLN A 159 -17.37 25.61 -8.22
C GLN A 159 -17.06 25.63 -6.71
N HIS A 160 -17.94 25.05 -5.88
CA HIS A 160 -17.73 24.94 -4.43
C HIS A 160 -16.67 23.90 -4.04
N VAL A 161 -16.38 22.93 -4.92
CA VAL A 161 -15.30 21.95 -4.70
C VAL A 161 -13.95 22.63 -4.77
N LEU A 162 -13.73 23.51 -5.76
CA LEU A 162 -12.45 24.21 -5.96
C LEU A 162 -11.99 24.99 -4.71
N GLU A 163 -12.91 25.63 -3.99
CA GLU A 163 -12.57 26.32 -2.72
C GLU A 163 -12.27 25.34 -1.56
N ARG A 164 -12.83 24.13 -1.59
CA ARG A 164 -12.55 23.06 -0.62
C ARG A 164 -11.24 22.31 -0.92
N GLU A 165 -10.72 22.37 -2.16
CA GLU A 165 -9.53 21.61 -2.60
C GLU A 165 -8.31 21.80 -1.72
N ASN A 166 -8.08 23.03 -1.26
CA ASN A 166 -6.98 23.33 -0.35
C ASN A 166 -7.06 22.45 0.91
N ASN A 167 -8.25 22.25 1.48
CA ASN A 167 -8.43 21.45 2.69
C ASN A 167 -8.23 19.94 2.46
N ILE A 168 -8.59 19.39 1.30
CA ILE A 168 -8.38 17.95 1.03
C ILE A 168 -6.90 17.63 0.87
N GLY A 169 -6.17 18.43 0.06
CA GLY A 169 -4.74 18.25 -0.10
C GLY A 169 -4.01 18.27 1.25
N TYR A 170 -4.41 19.18 2.15
CA TYR A 170 -3.85 19.23 3.51
C TYR A 170 -4.17 17.99 4.34
N CYS A 171 -5.41 17.51 4.31
CA CYS A 171 -5.78 16.35 5.11
C CYS A 171 -5.17 15.05 4.55
N MET A 172 -4.93 14.94 3.24
CA MET A 172 -4.14 13.84 2.66
C MET A 172 -2.67 13.92 3.04
N ALA A 173 -2.06 15.11 2.97
CA ALA A 173 -0.67 15.30 3.42
C ALA A 173 -0.53 14.94 4.92
N ALA A 174 -1.52 15.33 5.73
CA ALA A 174 -1.55 14.95 7.14
C ALA A 174 -1.60 13.43 7.33
N SER A 175 -2.38 12.75 6.50
CA SER A 175 -2.48 11.28 6.48
C SER A 175 -1.15 10.61 6.18
N VAL A 176 -0.39 11.14 5.21
CA VAL A 176 0.96 10.64 4.87
C VAL A 176 1.89 10.76 6.08
N ILE A 177 1.90 11.91 6.75
CA ILE A 177 2.75 12.12 7.93
C ILE A 177 2.43 11.12 9.03
N LEU A 178 1.15 10.82 9.25
CA LEU A 178 0.75 9.81 10.24
C LEU A 178 1.23 8.42 9.88
N LEU A 179 1.16 8.04 8.61
CA LEU A 179 1.71 6.77 8.15
C LEU A 179 3.23 6.71 8.36
N ILE A 180 3.95 7.81 8.09
CA ILE A 180 5.40 7.90 8.36
C ILE A 180 5.67 7.68 9.86
N GLU A 181 4.97 8.39 10.75
CA GLU A 181 5.11 8.22 12.20
C GLU A 181 4.80 6.79 12.67
N MET A 182 3.87 6.09 12.00
CA MET A 182 3.59 4.69 12.29
C MET A 182 4.72 3.75 11.83
N VAL A 183 5.37 4.06 10.70
CA VAL A 183 6.55 3.31 10.25
C VAL A 183 7.71 3.52 11.22
N ASP A 184 7.97 4.77 11.63
CA ASP A 184 9.04 5.08 12.58
C ASP A 184 8.78 4.41 13.94
N LEU A 185 7.56 4.49 14.46
CA LEU A 185 7.17 3.79 15.68
C LEU A 185 7.31 2.27 15.55
N SER A 186 6.99 1.71 14.38
CA SER A 186 7.18 0.28 14.10
C SER A 186 8.65 -0.12 14.18
N ASN A 187 9.55 0.71 13.65
CA ASN A 187 11.00 0.50 13.70
C ASN A 187 11.50 0.52 15.15
N ASP A 188 11.12 1.55 15.91
CA ASP A 188 11.45 1.68 17.34
C ASP A 188 11.02 0.42 18.12
N LEU A 189 9.78 -0.04 17.92
CA LEU A 189 9.25 -1.23 18.59
C LEU A 189 9.98 -2.51 18.15
N THR A 190 10.37 -2.58 16.89
CA THR A 190 11.08 -3.72 16.32
C THR A 190 12.50 -3.85 16.87
N GLU A 191 13.22 -2.73 16.97
CA GLU A 191 14.56 -2.65 17.57
C GLU A 191 14.54 -3.01 19.06
N GLN A 192 13.50 -2.60 19.77
CA GLN A 192 13.29 -2.94 21.19
C GLN A 192 12.80 -4.39 21.41
N GLY A 193 12.52 -5.15 20.34
CA GLY A 193 11.92 -6.50 20.45
C GLY A 193 10.48 -6.50 20.96
N ARG A 194 9.79 -5.36 20.96
CA ARG A 194 8.44 -5.14 21.53
C ARG A 194 7.34 -5.32 20.49
N ARG A 195 7.22 -6.54 19.94
CA ARG A 195 6.22 -6.86 18.89
C ARG A 195 4.88 -7.39 19.39
N SER A 196 4.72 -7.53 20.72
CA SER A 196 3.47 -8.02 21.29
C SER A 196 2.37 -6.96 21.22
N GLU A 197 1.13 -7.41 21.07
CA GLU A 197 -0.05 -6.53 21.08
C GLU A 197 -0.13 -5.67 22.35
N HIS A 198 0.31 -6.23 23.48
CA HIS A 198 0.40 -5.54 24.77
C HIS A 198 1.39 -4.37 24.76
N SER A 199 2.42 -4.42 23.89
CA SER A 199 3.41 -3.34 23.73
C SER A 199 3.00 -2.33 22.67
N ILE A 200 2.44 -2.81 21.55
CA ILE A 200 2.08 -1.98 20.40
C ILE A 200 1.00 -0.96 20.77
N ARG A 201 -0.08 -1.40 21.45
CA ARG A 201 -1.22 -0.52 21.76
C ARG A 201 -0.87 0.69 22.64
N PRO A 202 -0.17 0.52 23.79
CA PRO A 202 0.24 1.67 24.60
C PRO A 202 1.17 2.61 23.84
N ALA A 203 2.16 2.08 23.12
CA ALA A 203 3.10 2.90 22.37
C ALA A 203 2.42 3.70 21.25
N PHE A 204 1.46 3.09 20.56
CA PHE A 204 0.59 3.78 19.60
C PHE A 204 -0.18 4.93 20.24
N LEU A 205 -0.82 4.69 21.39
CA LEU A 205 -1.55 5.73 22.12
C LEU A 205 -0.64 6.88 22.56
N GLU A 206 0.52 6.56 23.14
CA GLU A 206 1.50 7.54 23.58
C GLU A 206 1.98 8.41 22.40
N ARG A 207 2.30 7.78 21.26
CA ARG A 207 2.69 8.49 20.04
C ARG A 207 1.59 9.42 19.54
N LEU A 208 0.35 8.94 19.51
CA LEU A 208 -0.80 9.75 19.11
C LEU A 208 -1.03 10.93 20.07
N ILE A 209 -0.91 10.72 21.38
CA ILE A 209 -1.01 11.81 22.38
C ILE A 209 0.10 12.84 22.16
N ALA A 210 1.34 12.39 21.91
CA ALA A 210 2.47 13.27 21.63
C ALA A 210 2.28 14.11 20.35
N LEU A 211 1.59 13.57 19.36
CA LEU A 211 1.17 14.27 18.15
C LEU A 211 -0.11 15.11 18.33
N GLU A 212 -0.59 15.26 19.58
CA GLU A 212 -1.85 15.91 19.96
C GLU A 212 -3.09 15.33 19.23
N MET A 213 -3.02 14.07 18.80
CA MET A 213 -4.09 13.36 18.14
C MET A 213 -5.09 12.79 19.13
N THR A 214 -6.21 13.49 19.32
CA THR A 214 -7.29 13.02 20.18
C THR A 214 -8.56 12.74 19.38
N CYS A 215 -8.62 11.57 18.74
CA CYS A 215 -9.88 11.09 18.17
C CYS A 215 -10.65 10.27 19.21
N ARG A 216 -11.95 10.52 19.33
CA ARG A 216 -12.85 9.69 20.15
C ARG A 216 -12.83 8.23 19.69
N CYS A 217 -12.71 7.97 18.38
CA CYS A 217 -12.59 6.61 17.83
C CYS A 217 -11.25 5.94 18.16
N ILE A 218 -10.13 6.68 18.16
CA ILE A 218 -8.83 6.17 18.64
C ILE A 218 -8.99 5.68 20.08
N ARG A 219 -9.53 6.55 20.96
CA ARG A 219 -9.70 6.23 22.38
C ARG A 219 -10.61 5.02 22.62
N LYS A 220 -11.71 4.91 21.87
CA LYS A 220 -12.62 3.75 21.95
C LYS A 220 -11.99 2.46 21.43
N SER A 221 -11.29 2.52 20.29
CA SER A 221 -10.67 1.34 19.65
C SER A 221 -9.52 0.78 20.48
N CYS A 222 -8.78 1.65 21.16
CA CYS A 222 -7.73 1.25 22.08
C CYS A 222 -8.30 0.56 23.35
N ASN A 223 -9.51 0.93 23.78
CA ASN A 223 -10.21 0.30 24.90
C ASN A 223 -10.92 -1.02 24.56
N GLY A 224 -10.73 -1.58 23.36
CA GLY A 224 -11.18 -2.93 23.01
C GLY A 224 -12.61 -3.06 22.48
N SER A 225 -13.35 -1.96 22.29
CA SER A 225 -14.66 -1.99 21.62
C SER A 225 -14.46 -1.84 20.09
N ARG A 226 -14.58 -2.95 19.36
CA ARG A 226 -14.77 -2.95 17.91
C ARG A 226 -16.27 -2.88 17.60
N ASP A 227 -16.88 -1.73 17.82
CA ASP A 227 -18.17 -1.47 17.18
C ASP A 227 -17.86 -1.19 15.71
N GLY A 228 -18.07 -2.16 14.82
CA GLY A 228 -17.74 -2.12 13.38
C GLY A 228 -18.47 -1.06 12.55
N LYS A 229 -18.82 0.08 13.15
CA LYS A 229 -19.40 1.24 12.49
C LYS A 229 -18.28 2.16 12.04
N THR A 230 -18.38 2.65 10.80
CA THR A 230 -17.53 3.71 10.27
C THR A 230 -17.55 4.91 11.22
N CYS A 231 -16.36 5.40 11.57
CA CYS A 231 -16.20 6.50 12.50
C CYS A 231 -16.77 7.79 11.88
N ALA A 232 -17.94 8.25 12.33
CA ALA A 232 -18.53 9.53 11.92
C ALA A 232 -17.86 10.75 12.57
N CYS A 233 -16.67 10.61 13.17
CA CYS A 233 -15.93 11.74 13.70
C CYS A 233 -15.37 12.53 12.53
N ALA A 234 -16.10 13.55 12.07
CA ALA A 234 -15.51 14.56 11.22
C ALA A 234 -14.36 15.22 12.01
N PHE A 235 -13.12 14.99 11.59
CA PHE A 235 -11.91 15.54 12.19
C PHE A 235 -11.75 17.04 11.84
N GLU A 236 -12.78 17.85 12.03
CA GLU A 236 -12.81 19.26 11.58
C GLU A 236 -11.76 20.15 12.26
N GLY A 237 -11.23 19.77 13.43
CA GLY A 237 -10.21 20.53 14.15
C GLY A 237 -8.76 20.06 13.98
N TYR A 238 -8.52 19.04 13.15
CA TYR A 238 -7.24 18.30 13.12
C TYR A 238 -6.22 18.87 12.14
N CYS A 239 -6.65 19.15 10.91
CA CYS A 239 -5.77 19.65 9.86
C CYS A 239 -5.11 21.00 10.28
N THR A 240 -5.74 21.79 11.17
CA THR A 240 -5.20 23.06 11.68
C THR A 240 -4.12 22.91 12.76
N ARG A 241 -4.15 21.89 13.63
CA ARG A 241 -3.18 21.73 14.73
C ARG A 241 -1.92 20.99 14.29
N MET A 242 -2.09 19.89 13.57
CA MET A 242 -0.97 19.12 13.03
C MET A 242 -0.08 20.00 12.15
N TRP A 243 -0.68 20.95 11.44
CA TRP A 243 0.02 21.94 10.62
C TRP A 243 0.91 22.93 11.37
N LYS A 244 0.65 23.21 12.66
CA LYS A 244 1.55 24.04 13.46
C LYS A 244 2.87 23.32 13.75
N HIS A 245 2.84 22.00 13.82
CA HIS A 245 4.03 21.18 14.07
C HIS A 245 4.83 20.86 12.81
N VAL A 246 4.16 20.78 11.65
CA VAL A 246 4.84 20.53 10.37
C VAL A 246 5.33 21.87 9.81
N GLY A 247 6.57 22.22 10.14
CA GLY A 247 7.27 23.42 9.67
C GLY A 247 7.20 23.59 8.13
N ILE A 248 7.35 24.84 7.67
CA ILE A 248 7.10 25.23 6.27
C ILE A 248 7.95 24.46 5.26
N GLU A 249 9.18 24.12 5.63
CA GLU A 249 10.18 23.50 4.74
C GLU A 249 9.86 22.04 4.39
N ASN A 250 9.16 21.30 5.26
CA ASN A 250 8.75 19.91 4.99
C ASN A 250 7.58 19.80 4.00
N ARG A 251 6.91 20.90 3.67
CA ARG A 251 5.64 20.92 2.92
C ARG A 251 5.84 20.59 1.43
N THR A 252 6.90 21.09 0.82
CA THR A 252 7.19 20.91 -0.62
C THR A 252 7.75 19.51 -0.93
N ALA A 253 8.41 18.88 0.05
CA ALA A 253 8.90 17.51 -0.06
C ALA A 253 7.76 16.48 0.01
N LEU A 254 6.82 16.67 0.95
CA LEU A 254 5.65 15.79 1.12
C LEU A 254 4.71 15.78 -0.10
N ALA A 255 4.57 16.91 -0.79
CA ALA A 255 3.76 17.01 -2.01
C ALA A 255 4.31 16.19 -3.20
N LYS A 256 5.58 15.79 -3.17
CA LYS A 256 6.22 14.98 -4.23
C LYS A 256 6.29 13.48 -3.90
N GLY A 257 5.67 13.06 -2.78
CA GLY A 257 5.73 11.70 -2.26
C GLY A 257 6.96 11.48 -1.37
N CYS A 258 6.77 10.77 -0.25
CA CYS A 258 7.84 10.43 0.67
C CYS A 258 8.30 9.00 0.40
N MET A 259 9.60 8.82 0.11
CA MET A 259 10.23 7.52 0.02
C MET A 259 10.83 7.18 1.38
N LEU A 260 10.31 6.15 2.04
CA LEU A 260 10.92 5.60 3.25
C LEU A 260 11.78 4.40 2.84
N ARG A 261 13.07 4.44 3.22
CA ARG A 261 13.95 3.26 3.15
C ARG A 261 13.88 2.55 4.50
N HIS A 262 13.51 1.28 4.47
CA HIS A 262 13.35 0.42 5.64
C HIS A 262 14.49 -0.59 5.75
#